data_AF-A0A151F4Y9-F1
#
_entry.id   AF-A0A151F4Y9-F1
#
_cell.length_a   1.000
_cell.length_b   1.000
_cell.length_c   1.000
_cell.angle_alpha   90.00
_cell.angle_beta   90.00
_cell.angle_gamma   90.00
#
_symmetry.space_group_name_H-M   'P 1'
#
loop_
_entity.id
_entity.type
_entity.pdbx_description
1 polymer ?
#
loop_
_entity_poly.entity_id
_entity_poly.type
_entity_poly.pdbx_seq_one_letter_code
_entity_poly.pdbx_strand_id
1 'polypeptide(L)'
;MAKFRKAPGSEWLGHPYLKIEDIDHEFFKYSKYLAQSLVDNRKGRVYLVMDHNFYQDFLAAVKKKFGNINASHVNKAAMDAVKAWVEEVNKE
;
A
#
# COMPACT_ATOMS: atom_id res chain seq x y z
N MET A 1 4.96 16.95 28.21
CA MET A 1 5.28 15.76 27.40
C MET A 1 4.06 15.40 26.57
N ALA A 2 4.16 15.43 25.24
CA ALA A 2 3.07 14.99 24.37
C ALA A 2 2.74 13.52 24.70
N LYS A 3 1.47 13.24 25.02
CA LYS A 3 0.99 11.90 25.32
C LYS A 3 1.08 11.09 24.03
N PHE A 4 2.13 10.28 23.87
CA PHE A 4 2.24 9.39 22.71
C PHE A 4 1.01 8.48 22.68
N ARG A 5 0.08 8.75 21.77
CA ARG A 5 -1.07 7.87 21.53
C ARG A 5 -0.50 6.53 21.07
N LYS A 6 -0.99 5.44 21.67
CA LYS A 6 -0.66 4.07 21.25
C LYS A 6 -1.09 3.95 19.78
N ALA A 7 -0.14 3.99 18.85
CA ALA A 7 -0.45 3.92 17.44
C ALA A 7 -1.09 2.55 17.17
N PRO A 8 -2.26 2.48 16.51
CA PRO A 8 -2.80 1.21 16.05
C PRO A 8 -1.75 0.54 15.15
N GLY A 9 -1.58 -0.78 15.29
CA GLY A 9 -0.70 -1.53 14.40
C GLY A 9 -1.12 -1.35 12.93
N SER A 10 -0.22 -1.66 12.00
CA SER A 10 -0.47 -1.59 10.54
C SER A 10 -1.63 -2.47 10.05
N GLU A 11 -2.21 -3.28 10.94
CA GLU A 11 -3.37 -4.15 10.73
C GLU A 11 -4.71 -3.41 10.90
N TRP A 12 -4.70 -2.19 11.46
CA TRP A 12 -5.91 -1.39 11.65
C TRP A 12 -6.23 -0.56 10.40
N LEU A 13 -7.25 -1.00 9.66
CA LEU A 13 -7.76 -0.35 8.43
C LEU A 13 -8.18 1.13 8.61
N GLY A 14 -8.47 1.56 9.84
CA GLY A 14 -9.00 2.90 10.13
C GLY A 14 -7.98 4.00 10.40
N HIS A 15 -6.66 3.72 10.41
CA HIS A 15 -5.66 4.74 10.78
C HIS A 15 -4.38 4.84 9.89
N PRO A 16 -4.48 4.82 8.53
CA PRO A 16 -3.30 4.72 7.68
C PRO A 16 -2.70 6.05 7.20
N TYR A 17 -2.94 7.16 7.89
CA TYR A 17 -2.53 8.49 7.41
C TYR A 17 -1.40 9.05 8.26
N LEU A 18 -0.16 8.77 7.84
CA LEU A 18 1.02 9.50 8.28
C LEU A 18 1.62 10.16 7.03
N LYS A 19 1.77 11.47 7.03
CA LYS A 19 2.52 12.19 6.02
C LYS A 19 3.94 12.48 6.49
N ILE A 20 4.81 12.84 5.55
CA ILE A 20 6.18 13.21 5.91
C ILE A 20 6.22 14.52 6.70
N GLU A 21 5.27 15.42 6.45
CA GLU A 21 5.12 16.68 7.18
C GLU A 21 4.69 16.48 8.63
N ASP A 22 4.12 15.32 8.97
CA ASP A 22 3.71 14.98 10.34
C ASP A 22 4.92 14.55 11.21
N ILE A 23 6.13 14.43 10.64
CA ILE A 23 7.36 14.00 11.32
C ILE A 23 8.18 15.23 11.76
N ASP A 24 7.98 15.67 13.00
CA ASP A 24 8.56 16.92 13.53
C ASP A 24 10.05 16.82 13.94
N HIS A 25 10.61 15.61 14.01
CA HIS A 25 11.97 15.44 14.56
C HIS A 25 13.08 15.75 13.53
N GLU A 26 13.99 16.66 13.88
CA GLU A 26 15.08 17.19 13.03
C GLU A 26 15.88 16.12 12.29
N PHE A 27 16.18 15.00 12.95
CA PHE A 27 16.86 13.86 12.35
C PHE A 27 16.23 13.40 11.01
N PHE A 28 14.91 13.34 10.94
CA PHE A 28 14.20 12.88 9.74
C PHE A 28 14.21 13.90 8.59
N LYS A 29 14.51 15.17 8.86
CA LYS A 29 14.76 16.18 7.82
C LYS A 29 16.02 15.84 7.01
N TYR A 30 17.03 15.27 7.67
CA TYR A 30 18.29 14.86 7.07
C TYR A 30 18.27 13.39 6.59
N SER A 31 17.46 12.53 7.23
CA SER A 31 17.30 11.12 6.86
C SER A 31 16.02 10.84 6.06
N LYS A 32 15.91 11.45 4.87
CA LYS A 32 14.68 11.40 4.04
C LYS A 32 14.16 9.98 3.76
N TYR A 33 15.04 9.02 3.46
CA TYR A 33 14.64 7.63 3.18
C TYR A 33 14.03 6.94 4.40
N LEU A 34 14.56 7.22 5.59
CA LEU A 34 14.03 6.66 6.82
C LEU A 34 12.67 7.29 7.14
N ALA A 35 12.52 8.59 6.96
CA ALA A 35 11.24 9.29 7.11
C ALA A 35 10.17 8.70 6.18
N GLN A 36 10.54 8.46 4.90
CA GLN A 36 9.66 7.83 3.93
C GLN A 36 9.27 6.39 4.34
N SER A 37 10.22 5.62 4.89
CA SER A 37 9.92 4.25 5.36
C SER A 37 8.88 4.24 6.50
N LEU A 38 8.88 5.25 7.38
CA LEU A 38 7.88 5.38 8.44
C LEU A 38 6.50 5.68 7.87
N VAL A 39 6.42 6.57 6.88
CA VAL A 39 5.19 6.86 6.14
C VAL A 39 4.66 5.62 5.44
N ASP A 40 5.52 4.92 4.71
CA ASP A 40 5.15 3.72 3.95
C ASP A 40 4.67 2.59 4.87
N ASN A 41 5.26 2.45 6.06
CA ASN A 41 4.83 1.48 7.07
C ASN A 41 3.44 1.77 7.63
N ARG A 42 2.96 3.01 7.53
CA ARG A 42 1.63 3.41 8.00
C ARG A 42 0.57 3.31 6.92
N LYS A 43 0.92 3.00 5.66
CA LYS A 43 -0.07 2.77 4.61
C LYS A 43 -0.95 1.56 4.96
N GLY A 44 -2.23 1.67 4.62
CA GLY A 44 -3.19 0.58 4.79
C GLY A 44 -2.80 -0.62 3.92
N ARG A 45 -2.93 -1.83 4.47
CA ARG A 45 -2.63 -3.08 3.77
C ARG A 45 -3.90 -3.91 3.66
N VAL A 46 -4.15 -4.43 2.47
CA VAL A 46 -5.23 -5.39 2.20
C VAL A 46 -4.56 -6.71 1.85
N TYR A 47 -4.90 -7.76 2.60
CA TYR A 47 -4.44 -9.12 2.32
C TYR A 47 -5.54 -9.85 1.55
N LEU A 48 -5.19 -10.38 0.37
CA LEU A 48 -6.08 -11.15 -0.48
C LEU A 48 -5.54 -12.57 -0.61
N VAL A 49 -6.34 -13.54 -0.20
CA VAL A 49 -6.04 -14.96 -0.38
C VAL A 49 -6.81 -15.42 -1.62
N MET A 50 -6.10 -15.91 -2.63
CA MET A 50 -6.68 -16.39 -3.88
C MET A 50 -6.55 -17.91 -3.97
N ASP A 51 -7.54 -18.56 -4.57
CA ASP A 51 -7.42 -19.96 -4.97
C ASP A 51 -6.28 -20.16 -5.97
N HIS A 52 -5.66 -21.33 -5.94
CA HIS A 52 -4.46 -21.62 -6.72
C HIS A 52 -4.64 -21.35 -8.22
N ASN A 53 -5.72 -21.84 -8.82
CA ASN A 53 -5.98 -21.69 -10.26
C ASN A 53 -6.15 -20.22 -10.64
N PHE A 54 -6.95 -19.48 -9.87
CA PHE A 54 -7.18 -18.06 -10.12
C PHE A 54 -5.90 -17.23 -9.93
N TYR A 55 -5.07 -17.57 -8.94
CA TYR A 55 -3.77 -16.93 -8.75
C TYR A 55 -2.85 -17.15 -9.96
N GLN A 56 -2.80 -18.37 -10.52
CA GLN A 56 -2.02 -18.64 -11.73
C GLN A 56 -2.55 -17.84 -12.93
N ASP A 57 -3.86 -17.77 -13.11
CA ASP A 57 -4.49 -16.98 -14.17
C ASP A 57 -4.15 -15.48 -14.04
N PHE A 58 -4.20 -14.95 -12.81
CA PHE A 58 -3.79 -13.59 -12.52
C PHE A 58 -2.32 -13.34 -12.88
N LEU A 59 -1.40 -14.21 -12.47
CA LEU A 59 0.02 -14.08 -12.81
C LEU A 59 0.27 -14.18 -14.33
N ALA A 60 -0.46 -15.06 -15.03
CA ALA A 60 -0.41 -15.16 -16.47
C ALA A 60 -0.89 -13.86 -17.14
N ALA A 61 -1.97 -13.24 -16.65
CA ALA A 61 -2.46 -11.96 -17.13
C ALA A 61 -1.44 -10.82 -16.89
N VAL A 62 -0.79 -10.79 -15.72
CA VAL A 62 0.29 -9.84 -15.41
C VAL A 62 1.45 -10.02 -16.40
N LYS A 63 1.90 -11.26 -16.61
CA LYS A 63 2.96 -11.59 -17.57
C LYS A 63 2.59 -11.16 -18.99
N LYS A 64 1.34 -11.39 -19.41
CA LYS A 64 0.84 -10.99 -20.73
C LYS A 64 0.83 -9.47 -20.92
N LYS A 65 0.46 -8.71 -19.88
CA LYS A 65 0.37 -7.23 -19.94
C LYS A 65 1.72 -6.54 -19.81
N PHE A 66 2.61 -7.05 -18.97
CA PHE A 66 3.86 -6.37 -18.59
C PHE A 66 5.15 -7.13 -18.99
N GLY A 67 5.03 -8.30 -19.61
CA GLY A 67 6.14 -9.14 -20.05
C GLY A 67 6.77 -10.01 -18.95
N ASN A 68 6.59 -9.67 -17.67
CA ASN A 68 7.09 -10.44 -16.53
C ASN A 68 6.22 -10.28 -15.28
N ILE A 69 6.48 -11.09 -14.24
CA ILE A 69 5.71 -11.17 -12.99
C ILE A 69 6.45 -10.58 -11.79
N ASN A 70 7.34 -9.59 -12.00
CA ASN A 70 8.03 -8.97 -10.88
C ASN A 70 7.03 -8.28 -9.91
N ALA A 71 7.48 -8.05 -8.68
CA ALA A 71 6.62 -7.51 -7.63
C ALA A 71 5.99 -6.15 -8.00
N SER A 72 6.69 -5.30 -8.75
CA SER A 72 6.16 -3.99 -9.16
C SER A 72 5.03 -4.11 -10.18
N HIS A 73 5.12 -5.03 -11.14
CA HIS A 73 4.07 -5.29 -12.13
C HIS A 73 2.85 -5.96 -11.50
N VAL A 74 3.06 -6.92 -10.59
CA VAL A 74 1.97 -7.57 -9.85
C VAL A 74 1.22 -6.54 -9.01
N ASN A 75 1.95 -5.72 -8.24
CA ASN A 75 1.34 -4.66 -7.43
C ASN A 75 0.61 -3.63 -8.30
N LYS A 76 1.18 -3.25 -9.45
CA LYS A 76 0.54 -2.32 -10.39
C LYS A 76 -0.78 -2.89 -10.94
N ALA A 77 -0.78 -4.15 -11.38
CA ALA A 77 -2.00 -4.80 -11.88
C ALA A 77 -3.11 -4.84 -10.82
N ALA A 78 -2.76 -5.22 -9.58
CA ALA A 78 -3.71 -5.24 -8.48
C ALA A 78 -4.23 -3.84 -8.14
N MET A 79 -3.35 -2.84 -8.07
CA MET A 79 -3.74 -1.46 -7.77
C MET A 79 -4.61 -0.84 -8.87
N ASP A 80 -4.32 -1.10 -10.14
CA ASP A 80 -5.13 -0.64 -11.26
C ASP A 80 -6.55 -1.22 -11.18
N ALA A 81 -6.69 -2.51 -10.85
CA ALA A 81 -7.98 -3.16 -10.67
C ALA A 81 -8.76 -2.57 -9.47
N VAL A 82 -8.09 -2.36 -8.33
CA VAL A 82 -8.70 -1.74 -7.15
C VAL A 82 -9.16 -0.32 -7.44
N LYS A 83 -8.35 0.49 -8.14
CA LYS A 83 -8.73 1.86 -8.52
C LYS A 83 -9.94 1.88 -9.43
N ALA A 84 -9.96 1.03 -10.46
CA ALA A 84 -11.09 0.93 -11.38
C ALA A 84 -12.39 0.59 -10.63
N TRP A 85 -12.34 -0.38 -9.71
CA TRP A 85 -13.48 -0.75 -8.87
C TRP A 85 -13.95 0.40 -7.95
N VAL A 86 -13.03 1.12 -7.30
CA VAL A 86 -13.39 2.28 -6.46
C VAL A 86 -14.02 3.40 -7.29
N GLU A 87 -13.51 3.67 -8.49
CA GLU A 87 -14.07 4.67 -9.40
C GLU A 87 -15.45 4.29 -9.94
N GLU A 88 -15.70 2.99 -10.15
CA GLU A 88 -17.01 2.46 -10.53
C GLU A 88 -18.02 2.65 -9.41
N VAL A 89 -17.70 2.20 -8.19
CA VAL A 89 -18.59 2.30 -7.02
C VAL A 89 -18.91 3.74 -6.66
N ASN A 90 -17.96 4.68 -6.80
CA ASN A 90 -18.22 6.10 -6.48
C ASN A 90 -19.08 6.84 -7.52
N LYS A 91 -19.37 6.24 -8.67
CA LYS A 91 -20.25 6.83 -9.70
C LYS A 91 -21.72 6.46 -9.48
N GLU A 92 -22.00 5.40 -8.73
CA GLU A 92 -23.33 5.00 -8.28
C GLU A 92 -23.79 5.85 -7.08
#